data_AF-A0A2S6ZV79-F1
#
_entry.id   AF-A0A2S6ZV79-F1
#
_cell.length_a   1.000
_cell.length_b   1.000
_cell.length_c   1.000
_cell.angle_alpha   90.00
_cell.angle_beta   90.00
_cell.angle_gamma   90.00
#
_symmetry.space_group_name_H-M   'P 1'
#
loop_
_entity.id
_entity.type
_entity.pdbx_description
1 polymer ?
#
loop_
_entity_poly.entity_id
_entity_poly.type
_entity_poly.pdbx_seq_one_letter_code
_entity_poly.pdbx_strand_id
1 'polypeptide(L)'
;MPSLICDLKDLLAAWKAEAGTFDACDMPASALAFRDCHRRLSALLDEHACHAAAATAELAAHEQPSSVPQLQARVIAPMGS
;
A
#
# COMPACT_ATOMS: atom_id res chain seq x y z
N MET A 1 -9.24 -7.25 -9.78
CA MET A 1 -8.92 -6.68 -11.11
C MET A 1 -7.58 -5.96 -11.01
N PRO A 2 -6.46 -6.58 -11.39
CA PRO A 2 -5.12 -5.96 -11.37
C PRO A 2 -4.91 -4.87 -12.44
N SER A 3 -5.90 -4.61 -13.30
CA SER A 3 -5.80 -3.71 -14.45
C SER A 3 -5.76 -2.23 -14.06
N LEU A 4 -6.61 -1.76 -13.15
CA LEU A 4 -6.76 -0.32 -12.89
C LEU A 4 -5.49 0.36 -12.34
N ILE A 5 -4.72 -0.32 -11.49
CA ILE A 5 -3.46 0.25 -10.94
C ILE A 5 -2.40 0.36 -12.04
N CYS A 6 -2.34 -0.61 -12.96
CA CYS A 6 -1.47 -0.55 -14.13
C CYS A 6 -1.90 0.60 -15.06
N ASP A 7 -3.19 0.69 -15.38
CA ASP A 7 -3.75 1.76 -16.22
C ASP A 7 -3.46 3.16 -15.64
N LEU A 8 -3.56 3.32 -14.31
CA LEU A 8 -3.25 4.57 -13.63
C LEU A 8 -1.74 4.91 -13.65
N LYS A 9 -0.86 3.90 -13.59
CA LYS A 9 0.59 4.11 -13.75
C LYS A 9 0.95 4.53 -15.17
N ASP A 10 0.32 3.94 -16.17
CA ASP A 10 0.51 4.30 -17.57
C ASP A 10 -0.01 5.73 -17.84
N LEU A 11 -1.14 6.10 -17.24
CA LEU A 11 -1.67 7.46 -17.29
C LEU A 11 -0.72 8.48 -16.66
N LEU A 12 -0.08 8.15 -15.53
CA LEU A 12 0.95 9.01 -14.93
C LEU A 12 2.15 9.20 -15.87
N ALA A 13 2.63 8.13 -16.51
CA ALA A 13 3.72 8.22 -17.48
C ALA A 13 3.35 9.12 -18.67
N ALA A 14 2.12 8.99 -19.18
CA ALA A 14 1.59 9.83 -20.26
C ALA A 14 1.52 11.32 -19.84
N TRP A 15 0.97 11.63 -18.66
CA TRP A 15 0.88 13.02 -18.17
C TRP A 15 2.24 13.67 -17.94
N LYS A 16 3.25 12.90 -17.53
CA LYS A 16 4.62 13.40 -17.40
C LYS A 16 5.19 13.80 -18.76
N ALA A 17 4.92 13.02 -19.82
CA ALA A 17 5.32 13.36 -21.18
C ALA A 17 4.58 14.60 -21.70
N GLU A 18 3.26 14.67 -21.47
CA GLU A 18 2.41 15.82 -21.86
C GLU A 18 2.85 17.13 -21.19
N ALA A 19 3.22 17.09 -19.90
CA ALA A 19 3.77 18.25 -19.20
C ALA A 19 5.05 18.78 -19.88
N GLY A 20 5.91 17.87 -20.37
CA GLY A 20 7.10 18.23 -21.13
C GLY A 20 6.77 18.88 -22.48
N THR A 21 5.68 18.47 -23.13
CA THR A 21 5.16 19.14 -24.34
C THR A 21 4.70 20.56 -24.02
N PHE A 22 3.97 20.78 -22.92
CA PHE A 22 3.57 22.12 -22.51
C PHE A 22 4.76 23.03 -22.15
N ASP A 23 5.80 22.47 -21.52
CA ASP A 23 7.05 23.21 -21.27
C ASP A 23 7.72 23.62 -22.60
N ALA A 24 7.76 22.72 -23.59
CA ALA A 24 8.34 23.01 -24.90
C ALA A 24 7.53 24.04 -25.72
N CYS A 25 6.24 24.19 -25.42
CA CYS A 25 5.35 25.19 -26.03
C CYS A 25 5.26 26.50 -25.25
N ASP A 26 6.13 26.75 -24.25
CA ASP A 26 6.09 27.93 -23.38
C ASP A 26 4.72 28.15 -22.70
N MET A 27 4.06 27.05 -22.30
CA MET A 27 2.78 27.05 -21.58
C MET A 27 2.94 26.65 -20.10
N PRO A 28 3.56 27.50 -19.26
CA PRO A 28 3.96 27.13 -17.89
C PRO A 28 2.78 26.84 -16.97
N ALA A 29 1.63 27.51 -17.17
CA ALA A 29 0.43 27.26 -16.38
C ALA A 29 -0.15 25.85 -16.62
N SER A 30 -0.20 25.42 -17.89
CA SER A 30 -0.64 24.07 -18.25
C SER A 30 0.35 23.00 -17.77
N ALA A 31 1.65 23.22 -17.98
CA ALA A 31 2.69 22.31 -17.48
C ALA A 31 2.60 22.14 -15.96
N LEU A 32 2.38 23.23 -15.21
CA LEU A 32 2.23 23.19 -13.76
C LEU A 32 0.98 22.42 -13.33
N ALA A 33 -0.16 22.64 -14.00
CA ALA A 33 -1.40 21.92 -13.71
C ALA A 33 -1.25 20.40 -13.90
N PHE A 34 -0.63 19.96 -15.00
CA PHE A 34 -0.38 18.54 -15.25
C PHE A 34 0.59 17.93 -14.23
N ARG A 35 1.65 18.65 -13.85
CA ARG A 35 2.59 18.22 -12.80
C ARG A 35 1.90 18.11 -11.43
N ASP A 36 0.99 19.02 -11.10
CA ASP A 36 0.23 18.96 -9.84
C ASP A 36 -0.75 17.78 -9.83
N CYS A 37 -1.51 17.58 -10.91
CA CYS A 37 -2.36 16.41 -11.08
C CYS A 37 -1.57 15.10 -10.96
N HIS A 38 -0.42 15.00 -11.63
CA HIS A 38 0.48 13.85 -11.53
C HIS A 38 0.93 13.60 -10.08
N ARG A 39 1.34 14.65 -9.37
CA ARG A 39 1.78 14.55 -7.96
C ARG A 39 0.67 14.03 -7.07
N ARG A 40 -0.54 14.60 -7.18
CA ARG A 40 -1.70 14.22 -6.36
C ARG A 40 -2.12 12.77 -6.61
N LEU A 41 -2.17 12.34 -7.87
CA LEU A 41 -2.52 10.98 -8.21
C LEU A 41 -1.43 9.97 -7.76
N SER A 42 -0.16 10.34 -7.87
CA SER A 42 0.95 9.51 -7.38
C SER A 42 0.86 9.30 -5.86
N ALA A 43 0.55 10.36 -5.10
CA ALA A 43 0.37 10.26 -3.65
C ALA A 43 -0.81 9.35 -3.27
N LEU A 44 -1.93 9.45 -3.98
CA LEU A 44 -3.09 8.57 -3.75
C LEU A 44 -2.77 7.10 -4.04
N LEU A 45 -1.98 6.82 -5.09
CA LEU A 45 -1.55 5.47 -5.40
C LEU A 45 -0.58 4.90 -4.37
N ASP A 46 0.33 5.73 -3.85
CA ASP A 46 1.27 5.35 -2.80
C ASP A 46 0.56 5.05 -1.47
N GLU A 47 -0.40 5.90 -1.08
CA GLU A 47 -1.25 5.68 0.09
C GLU A 47 -2.04 4.37 -0.05
N HIS A 48 -2.64 4.12 -1.21
CA HIS A 48 -3.34 2.86 -1.47
C HIS A 48 -2.40 1.66 -1.40
N ALA A 49 -1.17 1.76 -1.93
CA ALA A 49 -0.17 0.70 -1.83
C ALA A 49 0.23 0.43 -0.38
N CYS A 50 0.40 1.48 0.43
CA CYS A 50 0.68 1.37 1.86
C CYS A 50 -0.46 0.68 2.62
N HIS A 51 -1.71 1.07 2.39
CA HIS A 51 -2.87 0.43 3.02
C HIS A 51 -3.04 -1.03 2.60
N ALA A 52 -2.85 -1.34 1.32
CA ALA A 52 -2.89 -2.72 0.83
C ALA A 52 -1.78 -3.59 1.46
N ALA A 53 -0.58 -3.03 1.62
CA ALA A 53 0.53 -3.70 2.30
C ALA A 53 0.24 -3.92 3.80
N ALA A 54 -0.33 -2.93 4.49
CA ALA A 54 -0.72 -3.04 5.90
C ALA A 54 -1.79 -4.12 6.09
N ALA A 55 -2.86 -4.11 5.28
CA ALA A 55 -3.91 -5.12 5.34
C ALA A 55 -3.37 -6.54 5.09
N THR A 56 -2.40 -6.67 4.18
CA THR A 56 -1.72 -7.95 3.90
C THR A 56 -0.86 -8.40 5.09
N ALA A 57 -0.17 -7.48 5.75
CA ALA A 57 0.64 -7.76 6.94
C ALA A 57 -0.22 -8.14 8.16
N GLU A 58 -1.39 -7.50 8.35
CA GLU A 58 -2.34 -7.86 9.40
C GLU A 58 -2.92 -9.26 9.19
N LEU A 59 -3.20 -9.64 7.94
CA LEU A 59 -3.64 -10.99 7.59
C LEU A 59 -2.54 -12.02 7.90
N ALA A 60 -1.30 -11.75 7.48
CA ALA A 60 -0.16 -12.62 7.75
C ALA A 60 0.15 -12.76 9.26
N ALA A 61 -0.08 -11.71 10.05
CA ALA A 61 0.07 -11.74 11.51
C ALA A 61 -1.03 -12.58 12.19
N HIS A 62 -2.25 -12.58 11.65
CA HIS A 62 -3.34 -13.46 12.11
C HIS A 62 -3.14 -14.93 11.71
N GLU A 63 -2.41 -15.19 10.63
CA GLU A 63 -2.08 -16.54 10.17
C GLU A 63 -0.82 -17.13 10.83
N GLN A 64 -0.09 -16.36 11.66
CA GLN A 64 0.94 -16.96 12.51
C GLN A 64 0.27 -17.87 13.55
N PRO A 65 0.52 -19.19 13.54
CA PRO A 65 -0.08 -20.08 14.50
C PRO A 65 0.45 -19.71 15.88
N SER A 66 -0.49 -19.32 16.74
CA SER A 66 -0.30 -19.13 18.17
C SER A 66 0.33 -20.42 18.73
N SER A 67 1.67 -20.45 18.80
CA SER A 67 2.41 -21.46 19.54
C SER A 67 2.17 -21.15 21.00
N VAL A 68 1.05 -21.64 21.51
CA VAL A 68 0.82 -21.81 22.94
C VAL A 68 1.67 -23.02 23.33
N PRO A 69 2.81 -22.88 24.05
CA PRO A 69 3.31 -24.01 24.79
C PRO A 69 2.27 -24.25 25.88
N GLN A 70 1.53 -25.34 25.71
CA GLN A 70 0.50 -25.87 26.60
C GLN A 70 1.06 -25.94 28.03
N LEU A 71 0.89 -24.86 28.77
CA LEU A 71 1.19 -24.75 30.18
C LEU A 71 0.00 -25.40 30.87
N GLN A 72 0.17 -26.66 31.30
CA GLN A 72 -0.36 -27.28 32.53
C GLN A 72 -0.67 -28.77 32.38
N ALA A 73 0.14 -29.59 33.04
CA ALA A 73 -0.33 -30.76 33.78
C ALA A 73 0.64 -31.04 34.94
N ARG A 74 0.76 -30.08 35.87
CA ARG A 74 1.39 -30.36 37.17
C ARG A 74 0.29 -30.96 38.05
N VAL A 75 0.26 -32.29 38.11
CA VAL A 75 -0.63 -33.04 39.00
C VAL A 75 -0.34 -32.62 40.44
N ILE A 76 -1.31 -31.93 41.05
CA ILE A 76 -1.35 -31.72 42.50
C ILE A 76 -1.93 -33.01 43.08
N ALA A 77 -1.08 -33.82 43.71
CA ALA A 77 -1.56 -34.95 44.52
C ALA A 77 -2.00 -34.44 45.90
N PRO A 78 -3.15 -34.88 46.43
CA PRO A 78 -3.60 -34.51 47.77
C PRO A 78 -2.91 -35.37 48.84
N MET A 79 -2.62 -34.74 49.97
CA MET A 79 -2.17 -35.36 51.22
C MET A 79 -3.21 -36.36 51.74
N GLY A 80 -2.75 -37.54 52.19
CA GLY A 80 -3.59 -38.54 52.85
C GLY A 80 -2.79 -39.32 53.91
N SER A 81 -3.17 -39.05 55.17
CA SER A 81 -2.98 -39.71 56.48
C SER A 81 -1.87 -40.74 56.71
#